data_AF-A0A554LRP4-F1
#
_entry.id   AF-A0A554LRP4-F1
#
_cell.length_a   1.000
_cell.length_b   1.000
_cell.length_c   1.000
_cell.angle_alpha   90.00
_cell.angle_beta   90.00
_cell.angle_gamma   90.00
#
_symmetry.space_group_name_H-M   'P 1'
#
loop_
_entity.id
_entity.type
_entity.pdbx_description
1 polymer ?
#
loop_
_entity_poly.entity_id
_entity_poly.type
_entity_poly.pdbx_seq_one_letter_code
_entity_poly.pdbx_strand_id
1 'polypeptide(L)'
;MKKRKSIKSVLAAGKLPVDKIVKGPKALFWYLVLFFTLGITAFSTGGLWFQFINKWFPKEVFYEVIQAFDQAALKGQISALLIAAPVFFIFTLLIRKALKNGDLTADNKVRLWITYIILFLVVAIAIGDLISAIFSLLNGDFTARFLLKSLTILIIVGWIFTYYWLELRSPKSLTDSNIPLIMGRTTLGIIIISFISALFMAESPAEARRKAYDQTVVSNLQEIKYSLDNYYQEYNSLPVSLNDLKSYRQYIKITDPKTGKAYEYRITGGNSYELCADFQTSNKEQRNNYYQQPYPYDNNEFIYQPGRNCFNKKVSSFEMK
;
A
#
# COMPACT_ATOMS: atom_id res chain seq x y z
N MET A 1 49.39 -14.10 63.96
CA MET A 1 47.96 -13.68 63.89
C MET A 1 47.86 -12.32 63.21
N LYS A 2 47.69 -12.27 61.89
CA LYS A 2 47.72 -11.02 61.11
C LYS A 2 46.69 -11.09 59.98
N LYS A 3 45.52 -10.49 60.17
CA LYS A 3 44.61 -9.98 59.11
C LYS A 3 43.33 -9.36 59.73
N ARG A 4 43.46 -8.17 60.31
CA ARG A 4 42.38 -7.17 60.29
C ARG A 4 42.74 -6.13 59.25
N LYS A 5 42.59 -6.48 57.97
CA LYS A 5 42.58 -5.53 56.88
C LYS A 5 41.48 -5.96 55.92
N SER A 6 40.58 -5.01 55.67
CA SER A 6 39.57 -4.99 54.62
C SER A 6 38.15 -5.43 54.98
N ILE A 7 37.41 -4.51 55.61
CA ILE A 7 35.96 -4.39 55.37
C ILE A 7 35.65 -3.12 54.54
N LYS A 8 36.63 -2.23 54.34
CA LYS A 8 36.48 -1.01 53.52
C LYS A 8 36.68 -1.21 52.00
N SER A 9 37.00 -2.41 51.50
CA SER A 9 37.20 -2.63 50.05
C SER A 9 36.01 -3.28 49.31
N VAL A 10 34.88 -3.52 49.97
CA VAL A 10 33.72 -4.18 49.32
C VAL A 10 32.66 -3.18 48.83
N LEU A 11 32.78 -1.89 49.16
CA LEU A 11 31.83 -0.84 48.75
C LEU A 11 32.15 -0.17 47.40
N ALA A 12 33.07 -0.71 46.59
CA ALA A 12 33.50 -0.11 45.32
C ALA A 12 33.25 -1.00 44.09
N ALA A 13 32.30 -1.94 44.15
CA ALA A 13 31.88 -2.73 43.00
C ALA A 13 30.39 -2.46 42.71
N GLY A 14 30.10 -1.43 41.92
CA GLY A 14 28.71 -1.14 41.56
C GLY A 14 28.44 0.19 40.86
N LYS A 15 29.45 0.93 40.40
CA LYS A 15 29.23 2.04 39.47
C LYS A 15 29.72 1.62 38.09
N LEU A 16 28.77 1.17 37.26
CA LEU A 16 28.94 1.14 35.81
C LEU A 16 29.43 2.52 35.35
N PRO A 17 30.34 2.61 34.35
CA PRO A 17 30.84 3.89 33.88
C PRO A 17 29.66 4.75 33.40
N VAL A 18 29.50 5.91 34.03
CA VAL A 18 28.37 6.85 33.90
C VAL A 18 28.14 7.35 32.45
N ASP A 19 29.12 7.12 31.57
CA ASP A 19 29.12 7.53 30.16
C ASP A 19 28.24 6.65 29.24
N LYS A 20 27.86 5.44 29.65
CA LYS A 20 27.04 4.53 28.81
C LYS A 20 25.53 4.62 29.04
N ILE A 21 25.08 5.36 30.06
CA ILE A 21 23.67 5.43 30.42
C ILE A 21 22.90 6.23 29.36
N VAL A 22 21.90 5.60 28.74
CA VAL A 22 21.00 6.24 27.77
C VAL A 22 20.12 7.25 28.51
N LYS A 23 20.49 8.54 28.42
CA LYS A 23 19.77 9.66 29.05
C LYS A 23 18.44 9.97 28.36
N GLY A 24 17.60 10.76 29.03
CA GLY A 24 16.23 11.12 28.63
C GLY A 24 16.03 11.41 27.14
N PRO A 25 16.76 12.37 26.52
CA PRO A 25 16.55 12.70 25.10
C PRO A 25 16.86 11.55 24.13
N LYS A 26 17.92 10.78 24.39
CA LYS A 26 18.32 9.64 23.56
C LYS A 26 17.34 8.48 23.71
N ALA A 27 16.88 8.21 24.94
CA ALA A 27 15.83 7.22 25.20
C ALA A 27 14.53 7.61 24.48
N LEU A 28 14.13 8.87 24.56
CA LEU A 28 12.94 9.38 23.87
C LEU A 28 13.03 9.19 22.36
N PHE A 29 14.16 9.54 21.76
CA PHE A 29 14.37 9.30 20.33
C PHE A 29 14.21 7.81 19.97
N TRP A 30 14.85 6.90 20.72
CA TRP A 30 14.75 5.46 20.46
C TRP A 30 13.32 4.93 20.57
N TYR A 31 12.59 5.32 21.62
CA TYR A 31 11.21 4.87 21.82
C TYR A 31 10.22 5.52 20.85
N LEU A 32 10.43 6.76 20.43
CA LEU A 32 9.61 7.39 19.39
C LEU A 32 9.81 6.71 18.03
N VAL A 33 11.05 6.44 17.64
CA VAL A 33 11.31 5.71 16.38
C VAL A 33 10.68 4.33 16.43
N LEU A 34 10.83 3.61 17.54
CA LEU A 34 10.18 2.31 17.75
C LEU A 34 8.65 2.42 17.66
N PHE A 35 8.05 3.43 18.29
CA PHE A 35 6.61 3.69 18.24
C PHE A 35 6.10 3.93 16.81
N PHE A 36 6.71 4.85 16.08
CA PHE A 36 6.29 5.18 14.71
C PHE A 36 6.48 3.99 13.76
N THR A 37 7.61 3.30 13.84
CA THR A 37 7.91 2.17 12.96
C THR A 37 7.08 0.94 13.29
N LEU A 38 6.74 0.71 14.56
CA LEU A 38 5.72 -0.27 14.96
C LEU A 38 4.38 0.05 14.30
N GLY A 39 3.91 1.30 14.42
CA GLY A 39 2.64 1.74 13.85
C GLY A 39 2.56 1.54 12.34
N ILE A 40 3.59 1.98 11.61
CA ILE A 40 3.67 1.80 10.15
C ILE A 40 3.74 0.31 9.79
N THR A 41 4.55 -0.48 10.50
CA THR A 41 4.66 -1.93 10.25
C THR A 41 3.32 -2.64 10.46
N ALA A 42 2.61 -2.33 11.55
CA ALA A 42 1.30 -2.90 11.85
C ALA A 42 0.26 -2.49 10.81
N PHE A 43 0.20 -1.20 10.48
CA PHE A 43 -0.73 -0.67 9.49
C PHE A 43 -0.49 -1.27 8.10
N SER A 44 0.77 -1.34 7.66
CA SER A 44 1.11 -1.91 6.35
C SER A 44 0.91 -3.42 6.29
N THR A 45 1.16 -4.14 7.38
CA THR A 45 0.84 -5.58 7.44
C THR A 45 -0.67 -5.81 7.34
N GLY A 46 -1.48 -5.07 8.12
CA GLY A 46 -2.93 -5.12 8.02
C GLY A 46 -3.44 -4.72 6.63
N GLY A 47 -2.84 -3.69 6.03
CA GLY A 47 -3.16 -3.23 4.67
C GLY A 47 -2.88 -4.30 3.60
N LEU A 48 -1.78 -5.06 3.71
CA LEU A 48 -1.53 -6.20 2.82
C LEU A 48 -2.61 -7.27 2.96
N TRP A 49 -2.95 -7.63 4.19
CA TRP A 49 -3.99 -8.63 4.44
C TRP A 49 -5.36 -8.16 3.96
N PHE A 50 -5.64 -6.86 4.02
CA PHE A 50 -6.86 -6.29 3.44
C PHE A 50 -6.88 -6.46 1.92
N GLN A 51 -5.76 -6.24 1.23
CA GLN A 51 -5.67 -6.48 -0.22
C GLN A 51 -5.82 -7.96 -0.56
N PHE A 52 -5.24 -8.85 0.25
CA PHE A 52 -5.41 -10.29 0.12
C PHE A 52 -6.88 -10.70 0.24
N ILE A 53 -7.57 -10.24 1.29
CA ILE A 53 -9.01 -10.48 1.49
C ILE A 53 -9.81 -9.91 0.31
N ASN A 54 -9.50 -8.70 -0.16
CA ASN A 54 -10.19 -8.08 -1.29
C ASN A 54 -10.05 -8.89 -2.58
N LYS A 55 -8.93 -9.58 -2.78
CA LYS A 55 -8.66 -10.38 -3.98
C LYS A 55 -9.44 -11.70 -3.98
N TRP A 56 -9.57 -12.36 -2.83
CA TRP A 56 -10.24 -13.67 -2.73
C TRP A 56 -11.72 -13.59 -2.38
N PHE A 57 -12.17 -12.49 -1.78
CA PHE A 57 -13.56 -12.27 -1.41
C PHE A 57 -14.10 -10.97 -2.07
N PRO A 58 -14.26 -10.93 -3.41
CA PRO A 58 -14.91 -9.80 -4.09
C PRO A 58 -16.39 -9.67 -3.66
N LYS A 59 -16.91 -8.44 -3.53
CA LYS A 59 -18.31 -8.18 -3.07
C LYS A 59 -19.31 -8.63 -4.14
N GLU A 60 -20.44 -9.16 -3.71
CA GLU A 60 -21.57 -9.60 -4.56
C GLU A 60 -22.59 -8.47 -4.86
N VAL A 61 -22.58 -7.36 -4.10
CA VAL A 61 -23.56 -6.26 -4.23
C VAL A 61 -22.87 -4.95 -4.66
N PHE A 62 -23.34 -4.40 -5.78
CA PHE A 62 -22.75 -3.32 -6.59
C PHE A 62 -23.14 -1.89 -6.17
N TYR A 63 -23.58 -1.67 -4.92
CA TYR A 63 -23.99 -0.35 -4.45
C TYR A 63 -23.10 0.08 -3.28
N GLU A 64 -21.87 0.51 -3.57
CA GLU A 64 -21.14 1.57 -2.84
C GLU A 64 -19.66 1.56 -3.21
N VAL A 65 -19.05 2.74 -3.05
CA VAL A 65 -17.63 3.09 -3.25
C VAL A 65 -16.72 2.30 -2.29
N ILE A 66 -16.69 0.97 -2.39
CA ILE A 66 -15.85 0.11 -1.56
C ILE A 66 -14.71 -0.43 -2.43
N GLN A 67 -13.54 0.17 -2.21
CA GLN A 67 -12.25 -0.09 -2.87
C GLN A 67 -12.01 -1.58 -3.10
N ALA A 68 -11.97 -2.04 -4.35
CA ALA A 68 -11.63 -3.41 -4.70
C ALA A 68 -10.11 -3.67 -4.50
N PHE A 69 -9.58 -4.78 -5.01
CA PHE A 69 -8.13 -5.00 -5.02
C PHE A 69 -7.45 -3.87 -5.78
N ASP A 70 -6.50 -3.18 -5.14
CA ASP A 70 -5.82 -2.02 -5.70
C ASP A 70 -4.30 -2.26 -5.71
N GLN A 71 -3.73 -2.26 -6.92
CA GLN A 71 -2.30 -2.40 -7.15
C GLN A 71 -1.49 -1.24 -6.54
N ALA A 72 -2.02 -0.02 -6.54
CA ALA A 72 -1.35 1.13 -5.96
C ALA A 72 -1.29 1.01 -4.43
N ALA A 73 -2.43 0.70 -3.79
CA ALA A 73 -2.47 0.40 -2.37
C ALA A 73 -1.52 -0.75 -1.99
N LEU A 74 -1.53 -1.87 -2.72
CA LEU A 74 -0.64 -3.01 -2.47
C LEU A 74 0.85 -2.58 -2.53
N LYS A 75 1.25 -1.89 -3.60
CA LYS A 75 2.63 -1.39 -3.77
C LYS A 75 3.01 -0.38 -2.69
N GLY A 76 2.06 0.45 -2.24
CA GLY A 76 2.23 1.35 -1.11
C GLY A 76 2.55 0.61 0.19
N GLN A 77 1.78 -0.44 0.50
CA GLN A 77 2.04 -1.24 1.70
C GLN A 77 3.36 -2.01 1.64
N ILE A 78 3.72 -2.59 0.48
CA ILE A 78 5.03 -3.24 0.27
C ILE A 78 6.17 -2.25 0.53
N SER A 79 6.07 -1.03 -0.03
CA SER A 79 7.11 0.00 0.09
C SER A 79 7.30 0.45 1.54
N ALA A 80 6.20 0.69 2.26
CA ALA A 80 6.24 1.06 3.67
C ALA A 80 6.83 -0.05 4.53
N LEU A 81 6.44 -1.31 4.30
CA LEU A 81 6.91 -2.46 5.08
C LEU A 81 8.41 -2.73 4.87
N LEU A 82 8.92 -2.53 3.64
CA LEU A 82 10.32 -2.69 3.29
C LEU A 82 11.25 -1.79 4.11
N ILE A 83 10.78 -0.59 4.47
CA ILE A 83 11.56 0.38 5.25
C ILE A 83 11.23 0.30 6.74
N ALA A 84 9.95 0.30 7.10
CA ALA A 84 9.53 0.37 8.49
C ALA A 84 9.88 -0.88 9.29
N ALA A 85 9.73 -2.08 8.71
CA ALA A 85 9.95 -3.32 9.46
C ALA A 85 11.42 -3.50 9.88
N PRO A 86 12.44 -3.34 9.00
CA PRO A 86 13.84 -3.40 9.41
C PRO A 86 14.17 -2.40 10.51
N VAL A 87 13.69 -1.16 10.40
CA VAL A 87 13.94 -0.12 11.41
C VAL A 87 13.29 -0.49 12.75
N PHE A 88 12.05 -0.97 12.74
CA PHE A 88 11.36 -1.45 13.94
C PHE A 88 12.14 -2.56 14.66
N PHE A 89 12.59 -3.58 13.92
CA PHE A 89 13.38 -4.67 14.51
C PHE A 89 14.74 -4.21 15.00
N ILE A 90 15.44 -3.33 14.27
CA ILE A 90 16.73 -2.76 14.71
C ILE A 90 16.56 -2.02 16.04
N PHE A 91 15.59 -1.12 16.14
CA PHE A 91 15.37 -0.37 17.38
C PHE A 91 14.91 -1.26 18.54
N THR A 92 14.11 -2.29 18.25
CA THR A 92 13.75 -3.31 19.25
C THR A 92 14.98 -4.04 19.78
N LEU A 93 15.91 -4.44 18.90
CA LEU A 93 17.16 -5.10 19.29
C LEU A 93 18.10 -4.16 20.06
N LEU A 94 18.21 -2.89 19.64
CA LEU A 94 19.02 -1.87 20.31
C LEU A 94 18.52 -1.61 21.73
N ILE A 95 17.22 -1.38 21.90
CA ILE A 95 16.60 -1.14 23.21
C ILE A 95 16.76 -2.38 24.10
N ARG A 96 16.49 -3.58 23.57
CA ARG A 96 16.63 -4.82 24.34
C ARG A 96 18.07 -5.04 24.80
N LYS A 97 19.06 -4.77 23.93
CA LYS A 97 20.48 -4.87 24.28
C LYS A 97 20.85 -3.86 25.38
N ALA A 98 20.37 -2.62 25.28
CA ALA A 98 20.61 -1.59 26.29
C ALA A 98 19.98 -1.94 27.65
N LEU A 99 18.77 -2.52 27.67
CA LEU A 99 18.14 -3.03 28.90
C LEU A 99 18.94 -4.18 29.52
N LYS A 100 19.41 -5.15 28.71
CA LYS A 100 20.22 -6.28 29.17
C LYS A 100 21.58 -5.86 29.73
N ASN A 101 22.19 -4.84 29.15
CA ASN A 101 23.49 -4.33 29.57
C ASN A 101 23.42 -3.40 30.80
N GLY A 102 22.21 -2.99 31.21
CA GLY A 102 22.01 -2.00 32.26
C GLY A 102 22.26 -0.55 31.81
N ASP A 103 22.46 -0.31 30.52
CA ASP A 103 22.65 1.03 29.93
C ASP A 103 21.32 1.83 29.92
N LEU A 104 20.20 1.12 29.92
CA LEU A 104 18.85 1.67 30.05
C LEU A 104 18.16 1.01 31.25
N THR A 105 17.67 1.81 32.18
CA THR A 105 16.98 1.28 33.36
C THR A 105 15.54 0.91 33.02
N ALA A 106 15.02 -0.16 33.64
CA ALA A 106 13.68 -0.65 33.33
C ALA A 106 12.57 0.30 33.84
N ASP A 107 12.86 1.10 34.86
CA ASP A 107 11.99 2.13 35.43
C ASP A 107 12.06 3.47 34.66
N ASN A 108 12.76 3.52 33.53
CA ASN A 108 12.86 4.74 32.73
C ASN A 108 11.47 5.27 32.37
N LYS A 109 11.16 6.48 32.82
CA LYS A 109 9.84 7.11 32.63
C LYS A 109 9.42 7.20 31.17
N VAL A 110 10.37 7.41 30.26
CA VAL A 110 10.10 7.54 28.82
C VAL A 110 9.62 6.23 28.22
N ARG A 111 10.29 5.12 28.57
CA ARG A 111 9.85 3.77 28.21
C ARG A 111 8.40 3.55 28.64
N LEU A 112 8.12 3.75 29.92
CA LEU A 112 6.80 3.52 30.49
C LEU A 112 5.73 4.38 29.79
N TRP A 113 5.98 5.67 29.62
CA TRP A 113 5.06 6.58 28.93
C TRP A 113 4.73 6.12 27.51
N ILE A 114 5.74 5.80 26.70
CA ILE A 114 5.53 5.37 25.32
C ILE A 114 4.81 4.01 25.26
N THR A 115 5.15 3.07 26.14
CA THR A 115 4.46 1.78 26.23
C THR A 115 2.98 1.95 26.63
N TYR A 116 2.67 2.84 27.57
CA TYR A 116 1.27 3.15 27.92
C TYR A 116 0.51 3.80 26.76
N ILE A 117 1.15 4.70 26.00
CA ILE A 117 0.55 5.29 24.78
C ILE A 117 0.23 4.20 23.75
N ILE A 118 1.14 3.25 23.52
CA ILE A 118 0.91 2.11 22.61
C ILE A 118 -0.31 1.32 23.06
N LEU A 119 -0.37 0.92 24.33
CA LEU A 119 -1.48 0.13 24.85
C LEU A 119 -2.82 0.87 24.77
N PHE A 120 -2.82 2.18 25.07
CA PHE A 120 -4.02 3.00 24.93
C PHE A 120 -4.51 3.04 23.48
N LEU A 121 -3.63 3.28 22.51
CA LEU A 121 -3.99 3.30 21.09
C LEU A 121 -4.49 1.95 20.60
N VAL A 122 -3.84 0.86 21.01
CA VAL A 122 -4.24 -0.51 20.65
C VAL A 122 -5.65 -0.82 21.14
N VAL A 123 -6.00 -0.44 22.38
CA VAL A 123 -7.35 -0.59 22.92
C VAL A 123 -8.35 0.30 22.18
N ALA A 124 -8.00 1.56 21.89
CA ALA A 124 -8.86 2.48 21.15
C ALA A 124 -9.16 1.98 19.73
N ILE A 125 -8.16 1.44 19.03
CA ILE A 125 -8.32 0.84 17.69
C ILE A 125 -9.22 -0.40 17.77
N ALA A 126 -9.04 -1.28 18.76
CA ALA A 126 -9.89 -2.45 18.92
C ALA A 126 -11.36 -2.07 19.18
N ILE A 127 -11.60 -1.04 20.01
CA ILE A 127 -12.95 -0.51 20.24
C ILE A 127 -13.55 0.06 18.96
N GLY A 128 -12.80 0.89 18.23
CA GLY A 128 -13.26 1.47 16.97
C GLY A 128 -13.61 0.41 15.92
N ASP A 129 -12.79 -0.65 15.82
CA ASP A 129 -13.04 -1.78 14.93
C ASP A 129 -14.33 -2.53 15.30
N LEU A 130 -14.55 -2.83 16.58
CA LEU A 130 -15.77 -3.49 17.05
C LEU A 130 -17.02 -2.64 16.81
N ILE A 131 -16.93 -1.32 17.01
CA ILE A 131 -18.03 -0.39 16.70
C ILE A 131 -18.35 -0.44 15.20
N SER A 132 -17.33 -0.33 14.34
CA SER A 132 -17.52 -0.43 12.90
C SER A 132 -18.12 -1.78 12.51
N ALA A 133 -17.73 -2.85 13.19
CA ALA A 133 -18.22 -4.20 12.93
C ALA A 133 -19.69 -4.38 13.26
N ILE A 134 -20.10 -3.88 14.41
CA ILE A 134 -21.50 -3.89 14.81
C ILE A 134 -22.31 -2.98 13.88
N PHE A 135 -21.80 -1.79 13.53
CA PHE A 135 -22.49 -0.88 12.61
C PHE A 135 -22.75 -1.52 11.24
N SER A 136 -21.74 -2.15 10.64
CA SER A 136 -21.91 -2.85 9.36
C SER A 136 -22.84 -4.06 9.47
N LEU A 137 -22.80 -4.79 10.59
CA LEU A 137 -23.76 -5.87 10.87
C LEU A 137 -25.20 -5.34 10.93
N LEU A 138 -25.44 -4.23 11.61
CA LEU A 138 -26.76 -3.61 11.76
C LEU A 138 -27.32 -3.06 10.45
N ASN A 139 -26.44 -2.62 9.53
CA ASN A 139 -26.85 -2.18 8.19
C ASN A 139 -27.19 -3.35 7.25
N GLY A 140 -27.10 -4.60 7.71
CA GLY A 140 -27.33 -5.80 6.87
C GLY A 140 -26.17 -6.10 5.91
N ASP A 141 -25.04 -5.41 6.06
CA ASP A 141 -23.87 -5.46 5.18
C ASP A 141 -22.87 -6.54 5.63
N PHE A 142 -23.40 -7.65 6.17
CA PHE A 142 -22.63 -8.73 6.78
C PHE A 142 -21.92 -9.59 5.72
N THR A 143 -20.84 -9.04 5.17
CA THR A 143 -20.01 -9.73 4.17
C THR A 143 -18.84 -10.43 4.87
N ALA A 144 -18.51 -11.66 4.42
CA ALA A 144 -17.35 -12.39 4.92
C ALA A 144 -16.05 -11.55 4.86
N ARG A 145 -15.93 -10.71 3.82
CA ARG A 145 -14.86 -9.73 3.64
C ARG A 145 -14.73 -8.75 4.81
N PHE A 146 -15.84 -8.22 5.30
CA PHE A 146 -15.85 -7.26 6.40
C PHE A 146 -15.35 -7.93 7.70
N LEU A 147 -15.88 -9.12 8.02
CA LEU A 147 -15.46 -9.88 9.20
C LEU A 147 -13.98 -10.24 9.19
N LEU A 148 -13.45 -10.68 8.04
CA LEU A 148 -12.04 -11.03 7.91
C LEU A 148 -11.13 -9.81 8.13
N LYS A 149 -11.57 -8.61 7.73
CA LYS A 149 -10.82 -7.37 7.97
C LYS A 149 -10.85 -6.95 9.43
N SER A 150 -12.00 -7.01 10.08
CA SER A 150 -12.10 -6.73 11.52
C SER A 150 -11.27 -7.74 12.33
N LEU A 151 -11.39 -9.04 12.02
CA LEU A 151 -10.60 -10.08 12.65
C LEU A 151 -9.09 -9.86 12.46
N THR A 152 -8.66 -9.41 11.28
CA THR A 152 -7.26 -9.02 11.01
C THR A 152 -6.80 -7.93 11.96
N ILE A 153 -7.60 -6.87 12.16
CA ILE A 153 -7.28 -5.80 13.09
C ILE A 153 -7.15 -6.36 14.51
N LEU A 154 -8.14 -7.15 14.97
CA LEU A 154 -8.15 -7.77 16.30
C LEU A 154 -6.94 -8.67 16.57
N ILE A 155 -6.48 -9.44 15.57
CA ILE A 155 -5.27 -10.27 15.68
C ILE A 155 -4.03 -9.40 15.85
N ILE A 156 -3.88 -8.34 15.04
CA ILE A 156 -2.72 -7.44 15.09
C ILE A 156 -2.68 -6.68 16.42
N VAL A 157 -3.79 -6.04 16.80
CA VAL A 157 -3.88 -5.27 18.06
C VAL A 157 -3.73 -6.20 19.27
N GLY A 158 -4.32 -7.40 19.25
CA GLY A 158 -4.18 -8.39 20.30
C GLY A 158 -2.74 -8.89 20.48
N TRP A 159 -2.02 -9.09 19.37
CA TRP A 159 -0.61 -9.47 19.41
C TRP A 159 0.28 -8.36 19.99
N ILE A 160 0.07 -7.12 19.56
CA ILE A 160 0.78 -5.94 20.07
C ILE A 160 0.46 -5.73 21.56
N PHE A 161 -0.81 -5.79 21.93
CA PHE A 161 -1.27 -5.68 23.32
C PHE A 161 -0.56 -6.71 24.20
N THR A 162 -0.56 -7.98 23.79
CA THR A 162 0.05 -9.07 24.55
C THR A 162 1.55 -8.83 24.77
N TYR A 163 2.27 -8.40 23.74
CA TYR A 163 3.70 -8.09 23.84
C TYR A 163 3.97 -6.98 24.87
N TYR A 164 3.32 -5.83 24.73
CA TYR A 164 3.57 -4.66 25.58
C TYR A 164 2.98 -4.80 27.00
N TRP A 165 1.90 -5.57 27.15
CA TRP A 165 1.37 -5.93 28.47
C TRP A 165 2.36 -6.80 29.25
N LEU A 166 2.93 -7.83 28.61
CA LEU A 166 3.99 -8.64 29.21
C LEU A 166 5.23 -7.81 29.53
N GLU A 167 5.54 -6.83 28.66
CA GLU A 167 6.62 -5.87 28.84
C GLU A 167 6.48 -5.04 30.13
N LEU A 168 5.27 -4.57 30.43
CA LEU A 168 4.96 -3.80 31.64
C LEU A 168 4.89 -4.69 32.88
N ARG A 169 4.29 -5.88 32.77
CA ARG A 169 4.04 -6.76 33.93
C ARG A 169 5.32 -7.32 34.54
N SER A 170 6.35 -7.57 33.73
CA SER A 170 7.61 -8.10 34.23
C SER A 170 8.80 -7.45 33.53
N PRO A 171 9.44 -6.45 34.17
CA PRO A 171 10.64 -5.80 33.64
C PRO A 171 11.77 -6.79 33.35
N LYS A 172 11.81 -7.90 34.10
CA LYS A 172 12.78 -9.00 33.96
C LYS A 172 12.41 -10.00 32.87
N SER A 173 11.14 -10.07 32.45
CA SER A 173 10.70 -10.97 31.37
C SER A 173 11.42 -10.65 30.05
N LEU A 174 11.83 -9.41 29.84
CA LEU A 174 12.51 -8.97 28.60
C LEU A 174 14.00 -9.32 28.57
N THR A 175 14.62 -9.36 29.75
CA THR A 175 16.05 -9.62 29.92
C THR A 175 16.32 -11.10 30.09
N ASP A 176 15.50 -11.79 30.89
CA ASP A 176 15.81 -13.12 31.43
C ASP A 176 15.03 -14.24 30.71
N SER A 177 14.02 -13.92 29.91
CA SER A 177 13.21 -14.90 29.18
C SER A 177 13.41 -14.90 27.67
N ASN A 178 13.04 -16.02 27.04
CA ASN A 178 13.03 -16.19 25.58
C ASN A 178 11.75 -15.65 24.93
N ILE A 179 10.74 -15.21 25.69
CA ILE A 179 9.44 -14.76 25.17
C ILE A 179 9.58 -13.66 24.11
N PRO A 180 10.34 -12.56 24.35
CA PRO A 180 10.45 -11.49 23.36
C PRO A 180 11.17 -11.95 22.08
N LEU A 181 12.03 -12.95 22.20
CA LEU A 181 12.76 -13.53 21.07
C LEU A 181 11.84 -14.41 20.23
N ILE A 182 11.00 -15.22 20.87
CA ILE A 182 9.99 -16.06 20.19
C ILE A 182 8.97 -15.16 19.49
N MET A 183 8.35 -14.21 20.21
CA MET A 183 7.36 -13.31 19.62
C MET A 183 7.96 -12.49 18.47
N GLY A 184 9.19 -11.99 18.61
CA GLY A 184 9.89 -11.27 17.55
C GLY A 184 10.15 -12.13 16.31
N ARG A 185 10.55 -13.40 16.48
CA ARG A 185 10.74 -14.35 15.36
C ARG A 185 9.42 -14.69 14.68
N THR A 186 8.35 -14.89 15.45
CA THR A 186 7.01 -15.14 14.90
C THR A 186 6.53 -13.94 14.07
N THR A 187 6.64 -12.72 14.61
CA THR A 187 6.27 -11.50 13.87
C THR A 187 7.10 -11.34 12.60
N LEU A 188 8.41 -11.57 12.67
CA LEU A 188 9.28 -11.49 11.50
C LEU A 188 8.89 -12.51 10.42
N GLY A 189 8.62 -13.76 10.81
CA GLY A 189 8.16 -14.81 9.89
C GLY A 189 6.85 -14.44 9.20
N ILE A 190 5.87 -13.94 9.94
CA ILE A 190 4.58 -13.50 9.40
C ILE A 190 4.77 -12.33 8.40
N ILE A 191 5.60 -11.35 8.75
CA ILE A 191 5.90 -10.21 7.87
C ILE A 191 6.56 -10.68 6.57
N ILE A 192 7.56 -11.56 6.66
CA ILE A 192 8.27 -12.09 5.49
C ILE A 192 7.31 -12.88 4.59
N ILE A 193 6.49 -13.75 5.15
CA ILE A 193 5.50 -14.53 4.39
C ILE A 193 4.51 -13.58 3.70
N SER A 194 3.96 -12.61 4.43
CA SER A 194 3.02 -11.63 3.89
C SER A 194 3.67 -10.79 2.77
N PHE A 195 4.92 -10.38 2.95
CA PHE A 195 5.68 -9.61 1.96
C PHE A 195 5.93 -10.43 0.69
N ILE A 196 6.37 -11.68 0.82
CA ILE A 196 6.60 -12.57 -0.32
C ILE A 196 5.28 -12.82 -1.07
N SER A 197 4.19 -13.13 -0.36
CA SER A 197 2.87 -13.28 -0.98
C SER A 197 2.42 -12.02 -1.72
N ALA A 198 2.68 -10.83 -1.16
CA ALA A 198 2.37 -9.56 -1.80
C ALA A 198 3.19 -9.34 -3.08
N LEU A 199 4.46 -9.71 -3.10
CA LEU A 199 5.31 -9.61 -4.30
C LEU A 199 4.80 -10.49 -5.44
N PHE A 200 4.30 -11.70 -5.15
CA PHE A 200 3.69 -12.56 -6.17
C PHE A 200 2.38 -12.00 -6.73
N MET A 201 1.67 -11.18 -5.95
CA MET A 201 0.43 -10.53 -6.41
C MET A 201 0.66 -9.19 -7.10
N ALA A 202 1.75 -8.51 -6.75
CA ALA A 202 2.07 -7.20 -7.29
C ALA A 202 2.51 -7.31 -8.75
N GLU A 203 2.01 -6.40 -9.59
CA GLU A 203 2.52 -6.26 -10.95
C GLU A 203 3.99 -5.81 -10.94
N SER A 204 4.80 -6.47 -11.77
CA SER A 204 6.21 -6.09 -11.94
C SER A 204 6.36 -4.65 -12.46
N PRO A 205 7.47 -3.96 -12.15
CA PRO A 205 7.73 -2.61 -12.67
C PRO A 205 7.72 -2.54 -14.20
N ALA A 206 8.18 -3.61 -14.87
CA ALA A 206 8.15 -3.69 -16.33
C ALA A 206 6.70 -3.74 -16.85
N GLU A 207 5.86 -4.58 -16.24
CA GLU A 207 4.44 -4.67 -16.60
C GLU A 207 3.69 -3.36 -16.37
N ALA A 208 3.93 -2.69 -15.23
CA ALA A 208 3.32 -1.40 -14.94
C ALA A 208 3.69 -0.34 -15.99
N ARG A 209 4.93 -0.33 -16.48
CA ARG A 209 5.37 0.57 -17.58
C ARG A 209 4.69 0.23 -18.90
N ARG A 210 4.51 -1.05 -19.22
CA ARG A 210 3.77 -1.48 -20.42
C ARG A 210 2.32 -1.00 -20.38
N LYS A 211 1.63 -1.18 -19.24
CA LYS A 211 0.27 -0.70 -19.03
C LYS A 211 0.16 0.83 -19.11
N ALA A 212 1.10 1.56 -18.50
CA ALA A 212 1.12 3.03 -18.57
C ALA A 212 1.34 3.56 -19.99
N TYR A 213 2.17 2.87 -20.78
CA TYR A 213 2.32 3.15 -22.20
C TYR A 213 1.00 2.90 -22.95
N ASP A 214 0.36 1.74 -22.76
CA ASP A 214 -0.91 1.42 -23.42
C ASP A 214 -2.01 2.44 -23.03
N GLN A 215 -2.05 2.89 -21.77
CA GLN A 215 -2.95 3.96 -21.32
C GLN A 215 -2.70 5.28 -22.05
N THR A 216 -1.44 5.63 -22.31
CA THR A 216 -1.09 6.81 -23.11
C THR A 216 -1.58 6.65 -24.55
N VAL A 217 -1.43 5.46 -25.14
CA VAL A 217 -1.96 5.14 -26.48
C VAL A 217 -3.48 5.30 -26.51
N VAL A 218 -4.21 4.74 -25.56
CA VAL A 218 -5.68 4.90 -25.47
C VAL A 218 -6.07 6.36 -25.34
N SER A 219 -5.39 7.14 -24.49
CA SER A 219 -5.66 8.56 -24.32
C SER A 219 -5.45 9.34 -25.62
N ASN A 220 -4.40 9.03 -26.40
CA ASN A 220 -4.17 9.63 -27.70
C ASN A 220 -5.28 9.25 -28.70
N LEU A 221 -5.69 7.97 -28.74
CA LEU A 221 -6.76 7.50 -29.63
C LEU A 221 -8.11 8.16 -29.30
N GLN A 222 -8.42 8.35 -28.01
CA GLN A 222 -9.59 9.09 -27.57
C GLN A 222 -9.53 10.54 -28.04
N GLU A 223 -8.39 11.23 -27.88
CA GLU A 223 -8.22 12.60 -28.35
C GLU A 223 -8.38 12.72 -29.87
N ILE A 224 -7.82 11.77 -30.63
CA ILE A 224 -7.98 11.69 -32.09
C ILE A 224 -9.44 11.50 -32.45
N LYS A 225 -10.15 10.57 -31.81
CA LYS A 225 -11.58 10.37 -32.02
C LYS A 225 -12.36 11.67 -31.79
N TYR A 226 -12.17 12.34 -30.65
CA TYR A 226 -12.87 13.59 -30.38
C TYR A 226 -12.56 14.67 -31.42
N SER A 227 -11.33 14.70 -31.92
CA SER A 227 -10.93 15.66 -32.98
C SER A 227 -11.55 15.31 -34.33
N LEU A 228 -11.68 14.02 -34.66
CA LEU A 228 -12.41 13.55 -35.86
C LEU A 228 -13.90 13.88 -35.77
N ASP A 229 -14.50 13.70 -34.59
CA ASP A 229 -15.90 14.05 -34.33
C ASP A 229 -16.15 15.55 -34.60
N ASN A 230 -15.28 16.41 -34.06
CA ASN A 230 -15.38 17.86 -34.28
C ASN A 230 -15.12 18.27 -35.75
N TYR A 231 -14.11 17.68 -36.39
CA TYR A 231 -13.82 17.94 -37.80
C TYR A 231 -15.03 17.60 -38.69
N TYR A 232 -15.66 16.45 -38.44
CA TYR A 232 -16.83 16.04 -39.21
C TYR A 232 -18.03 16.97 -39.01
N GLN A 233 -18.24 17.47 -37.79
CA GLN A 233 -19.31 18.42 -37.51
C GLN A 233 -19.14 19.75 -38.26
N GLU A 234 -17.91 20.20 -38.47
CA GLU A 234 -17.63 21.48 -39.13
C GLU A 234 -17.62 21.35 -40.66
N TYR A 235 -17.02 20.28 -41.21
CA TYR A 235 -16.81 20.11 -42.66
C TYR A 235 -17.74 19.10 -43.32
N ASN A 236 -18.64 18.44 -42.56
CA ASN A 236 -19.50 17.36 -43.01
C ASN A 236 -18.75 16.25 -43.78
N SER A 237 -17.46 16.07 -43.47
CA SER A 237 -16.56 15.12 -44.13
C SER A 237 -15.44 14.72 -43.17
N LEU A 238 -14.88 13.53 -43.38
CA LEU A 238 -13.72 13.05 -42.63
C LEU A 238 -12.41 13.57 -43.26
N PRO A 239 -11.37 13.90 -42.47
CA PRO A 239 -10.10 14.38 -43.01
C PRO A 239 -9.38 13.27 -43.77
N VAL A 240 -8.60 13.64 -44.81
CA VAL A 240 -7.83 12.65 -45.59
C VAL A 240 -6.65 12.13 -44.78
N SER A 241 -6.08 12.97 -43.90
CA SER A 241 -4.97 12.62 -43.02
C SER A 241 -5.21 13.08 -41.59
N LEU A 242 -4.67 12.34 -40.61
CA LEU A 242 -4.61 12.81 -39.22
C LEU A 242 -3.82 14.11 -39.05
N ASN A 243 -2.95 14.47 -40.00
CA ASN A 243 -2.27 15.76 -39.97
C ASN A 243 -3.23 16.94 -40.17
N ASP A 244 -4.36 16.74 -40.85
CA ASP A 244 -5.34 17.80 -41.11
C ASP A 244 -6.04 18.24 -39.81
N LEU A 245 -6.01 17.38 -38.77
CA LEU A 245 -6.53 17.69 -37.44
C LEU A 245 -5.70 18.74 -36.67
N LYS A 246 -4.44 18.98 -37.08
CA LYS A 246 -3.57 19.97 -36.42
C LYS A 246 -4.08 21.39 -36.54
N SER A 247 -4.92 21.67 -37.53
CA SER A 247 -5.57 22.97 -37.73
C SER A 247 -6.54 23.31 -36.60
N TYR A 248 -7.13 22.31 -35.93
CA TYR A 248 -8.09 22.48 -34.81
C TYR A 248 -7.40 22.35 -33.45
N ARG A 249 -6.43 21.42 -33.35
CA ARG A 249 -5.63 21.21 -32.15
C ARG A 249 -4.15 21.12 -32.51
N GLN A 250 -3.46 22.24 -32.37
CA GLN A 250 -2.02 22.36 -32.67
C GLN A 250 -1.15 21.33 -31.93
N TYR A 251 -1.59 20.84 -30.77
CA TYR A 251 -0.83 19.94 -29.90
C TYR A 251 -1.33 18.49 -29.86
N ILE A 252 -2.23 18.11 -30.77
CA ILE A 252 -2.78 16.74 -30.83
C ILE A 252 -1.67 15.70 -31.02
N LYS A 253 -1.72 14.63 -30.21
CA LYS A 253 -0.76 13.53 -30.27
C LYS A 253 -1.22 12.44 -31.24
N ILE A 254 -0.82 12.58 -32.50
CA ILE A 254 -1.15 11.64 -33.59
C ILE A 254 -0.09 10.57 -33.85
N THR A 255 0.96 10.51 -33.02
CA THR A 255 2.06 9.55 -33.16
C THR A 255 2.19 8.70 -31.91
N ASP A 256 2.54 7.44 -32.11
CA ASP A 256 2.91 6.53 -31.04
C ASP A 256 4.12 7.07 -30.25
N PRO A 257 4.05 7.17 -28.91
CA PRO A 257 5.09 7.82 -28.10
C PRO A 257 6.40 7.03 -28.04
N LYS A 258 6.39 5.74 -28.40
CA LYS A 258 7.57 4.86 -28.34
C LYS A 258 8.23 4.68 -29.70
N THR A 259 7.43 4.53 -30.75
CA THR A 259 7.93 4.28 -32.12
C THR A 259 8.04 5.54 -32.95
N GLY A 260 7.35 6.63 -32.58
CA GLY A 260 7.27 7.88 -33.34
C GLY A 260 6.45 7.77 -34.63
N LYS A 261 5.90 6.60 -34.95
CA LYS A 261 5.06 6.39 -36.13
C LYS A 261 3.68 7.01 -35.92
N ALA A 262 3.09 7.59 -36.96
CA ALA A 262 1.72 8.06 -36.91
C ALA A 262 0.77 6.87 -36.64
N TYR A 263 -0.30 7.11 -35.86
CA TYR A 263 -1.37 6.13 -35.74
C TYR A 263 -2.02 5.87 -37.09
N GLU A 264 -2.45 4.64 -37.31
CA GLU A 264 -3.08 4.27 -38.57
C GLU A 264 -4.54 4.71 -38.55
N TYR A 265 -4.94 5.36 -39.64
CA TYR A 265 -6.29 5.87 -39.83
C TYR A 265 -6.74 5.56 -41.25
N ARG A 266 -7.96 5.03 -41.39
CA ARG A 266 -8.56 4.73 -42.69
C ARG A 266 -10.04 5.05 -42.67
N ILE A 267 -10.51 5.79 -43.68
CA ILE A 267 -11.94 5.99 -43.91
C ILE A 267 -12.54 4.68 -44.44
N THR A 268 -13.59 4.18 -43.80
CA THR A 268 -14.28 2.94 -44.19
C THR A 268 -15.69 3.19 -44.74
N GLY A 269 -16.18 4.43 -44.64
CA GLY A 269 -17.49 4.85 -45.14
C GLY A 269 -17.72 6.36 -44.92
N GLY A 270 -18.89 6.88 -45.29
CA GLY A 270 -19.16 8.32 -45.27
C GLY A 270 -19.11 8.99 -43.88
N ASN A 271 -19.33 8.22 -42.81
CA ASN A 271 -19.22 8.67 -41.41
C ASN A 271 -18.51 7.64 -40.52
N SER A 272 -17.77 6.71 -41.13
CA SER A 272 -17.12 5.60 -40.44
C SER A 272 -15.64 5.53 -40.81
N TYR A 273 -14.84 5.15 -39.82
CA TYR A 273 -13.40 5.07 -39.95
C TYR A 273 -12.85 3.95 -39.06
N GLU A 274 -11.63 3.55 -39.37
CA GLU A 274 -10.84 2.60 -38.60
C GLU A 274 -9.63 3.32 -38.03
N LEU A 275 -9.39 3.15 -36.72
CA LEU A 275 -8.18 3.58 -36.04
C LEU A 275 -7.41 2.36 -35.55
N CYS A 276 -6.12 2.25 -35.88
CA CYS A 276 -5.29 1.18 -35.38
C CYS A 276 -4.08 1.68 -34.58
N ALA A 277 -3.72 0.90 -33.57
CA ALA A 277 -2.51 1.09 -32.77
C ALA A 277 -1.95 -0.25 -32.29
N ASP A 278 -0.68 -0.24 -31.90
CA ASP A 278 -0.01 -1.37 -31.28
C ASP A 278 -0.06 -1.27 -29.75
N PHE A 279 -0.41 -2.37 -29.09
CA PHE A 279 -0.48 -2.46 -27.63
C PHE A 279 0.48 -3.53 -27.10
N GLN A 280 0.97 -3.34 -25.87
CA GLN A 280 1.90 -4.27 -25.24
C GLN A 280 1.22 -5.26 -24.29
N THR A 281 0.06 -4.88 -23.76
CA THR A 281 -0.72 -5.66 -22.78
C THR A 281 -2.15 -5.89 -23.26
N SER A 282 -2.96 -6.54 -22.44
CA SER A 282 -4.40 -6.72 -22.67
C SER A 282 -5.17 -5.99 -21.59
N ASN A 283 -6.26 -5.30 -21.96
CA ASN A 283 -7.24 -4.78 -21.00
C ASN A 283 -8.56 -5.57 -21.00
N LYS A 284 -8.65 -6.70 -21.73
CA LYS A 284 -9.87 -7.52 -21.83
C LYS A 284 -10.39 -8.00 -20.47
N GLU A 285 -9.49 -8.41 -19.58
CA GLU A 285 -9.85 -8.87 -18.23
C GLU A 285 -10.20 -7.73 -17.28
N GLN A 286 -9.74 -6.50 -17.58
CA GLN A 286 -10.05 -5.31 -16.79
C GLN A 286 -11.47 -4.80 -17.03
N ARG A 287 -12.15 -5.26 -18.08
CA ARG A 287 -13.57 -4.95 -18.38
C ARG A 287 -14.52 -5.27 -17.21
N ASN A 288 -14.21 -6.31 -16.42
CA ASN A 288 -15.02 -6.70 -15.25
C ASN A 288 -14.64 -5.94 -13.97
N ASN A 289 -13.54 -5.17 -13.96
CA ASN A 289 -12.96 -4.51 -12.80
C ASN A 289 -13.03 -2.97 -12.91
N TYR A 290 -14.06 -2.45 -13.60
CA TYR A 290 -14.27 -1.06 -14.00
C TYR A 290 -14.15 0.01 -12.89
N TYR A 291 -14.16 -0.37 -11.61
CA TYR A 291 -14.08 0.55 -10.47
C TYR A 291 -12.72 0.60 -9.75
N GLN A 292 -11.66 0.02 -10.32
CA GLN A 292 -10.32 -0.07 -9.67
C GLN A 292 -9.35 1.07 -10.02
N GLN A 293 -9.77 2.10 -10.77
CA GLN A 293 -8.90 3.22 -11.14
C GLN A 293 -9.33 4.52 -10.44
N PRO A 294 -8.40 5.29 -9.82
CA PRO A 294 -8.68 6.61 -9.25
C PRO A 294 -9.16 7.66 -10.26
N TYR A 295 -9.04 7.38 -11.55
CA TYR A 295 -9.59 8.19 -12.64
C TYR A 295 -10.51 7.30 -13.48
N PRO A 296 -11.83 7.49 -13.44
CA PRO A 296 -12.75 6.83 -14.36
C PRO A 296 -12.59 7.47 -15.74
N TYR A 297 -11.53 7.10 -16.46
CA TYR A 297 -11.55 7.21 -17.91
C TYR A 297 -12.49 6.12 -18.42
N ASP A 298 -13.49 6.51 -19.20
CA ASP A 298 -14.38 5.60 -19.93
C ASP A 298 -13.57 4.84 -20.99
N ASN A 299 -12.72 3.92 -20.53
CA ASN A 299 -11.80 3.11 -21.32
C ASN A 299 -12.48 1.87 -21.92
N ASN A 300 -13.79 1.73 -21.74
CA ASN A 300 -14.54 0.64 -22.37
C ASN A 300 -14.65 0.81 -23.89
N GLU A 301 -14.29 1.98 -24.41
CA GLU A 301 -14.32 2.25 -25.83
C GLU A 301 -13.22 1.52 -26.63
N PHE A 302 -12.05 1.30 -26.03
CA PHE A 302 -10.88 0.69 -26.68
C PHE A 302 -10.46 -0.58 -25.94
N ILE A 303 -11.01 -1.72 -26.34
CA ILE A 303 -10.65 -3.05 -25.81
C ILE A 303 -9.57 -3.68 -26.69
N TYR A 304 -8.38 -3.90 -26.15
CA TYR A 304 -7.20 -4.36 -26.88
C TYR A 304 -6.55 -5.60 -26.26
N GLN A 305 -5.76 -6.27 -27.08
CA GLN A 305 -4.85 -7.35 -26.71
C GLN A 305 -3.42 -7.02 -27.20
N PRO A 306 -2.37 -7.74 -26.79
CA PRO A 306 -1.02 -7.47 -27.28
C PRO A 306 -0.92 -7.54 -28.82
N GLY A 307 -0.23 -6.58 -29.42
CA GLY A 307 -0.06 -6.45 -30.87
C GLY A 307 -0.94 -5.36 -31.51
N ARG A 308 -1.05 -5.41 -32.85
CA ARG A 308 -1.84 -4.47 -33.65
C ARG A 308 -3.33 -4.70 -33.44
N ASN A 309 -4.04 -3.68 -32.99
CA ASN A 309 -5.49 -3.68 -32.83
C ASN A 309 -6.09 -2.55 -33.65
N CYS A 310 -7.19 -2.84 -34.35
CA CYS A 310 -7.93 -1.89 -35.16
C CYS A 310 -9.36 -1.76 -34.63
N PHE A 311 -9.83 -0.52 -34.50
CA PHE A 311 -11.13 -0.18 -33.94
C PHE A 311 -11.98 0.50 -35.00
N ASN A 312 -13.07 -0.15 -35.38
CA ASN A 312 -14.08 0.45 -36.23
C ASN A 312 -14.94 1.40 -35.40
N LYS A 313 -14.96 2.67 -35.79
CA LYS A 313 -15.70 3.75 -35.13
C LYS A 313 -16.58 4.47 -36.14
N LYS A 314 -17.61 5.10 -35.61
CA LYS A 314 -18.47 6.03 -36.34
C LYS A 314 -18.39 7.37 -35.66
N VAL A 315 -18.47 8.43 -36.45
CA VAL A 315 -18.56 9.78 -35.91
C VAL A 315 -19.77 9.87 -35.00
N SER A 316 -19.58 10.45 -33.82
CA SER A 316 -20.65 10.65 -32.85
C SER A 316 -21.63 11.69 -33.40
N SER A 317 -22.79 11.25 -33.92
CA SER A 317 -23.85 12.16 -34.33
C SER A 317 -24.54 12.72 -33.08
N PHE A 318 -24.23 13.95 -32.70
CA PHE A 318 -25.10 14.72 -31.82
C PHE A 318 -26.31 15.13 -32.65
N GLU A 319 -27.34 14.28 -32.71
CA GLU A 319 -28.68 14.76 -33.07
C GLU A 319 -29.10 15.73 -31.95
N MET A 320 -28.98 17.03 -32.20
CA MET A 320 -29.74 18.02 -31.45
C MET A 320 -31.22 17.75 -31.78
N LYS A 321 -31.87 16.97 -30.92
CA LYS A 321 -33.33 16.92 -30.88
C LYS A 321 -33.91 18.19 -30.29
#